data_AF-A0A1M5BBS4-F1
#
_entry.id   AF-A0A1M5BBS4-F1
#
_cell.length_a   1.000
_cell.length_b   1.000
_cell.length_c   1.000
_cell.angle_alpha   90.00
_cell.angle_beta   90.00
_cell.angle_gamma   90.00
#
_symmetry.space_group_name_H-M   'P 1'
#
loop_
_entity.id
_entity.type
_entity.pdbx_description
1 polymer ?
#
loop_
_entity_poly.entity_id
_entity_poly.type
_entity_poly.pdbx_seq_one_letter_code
_entity_poly.pdbx_strand_id
1 'polypeptide(L)'
;MRNILFKIKYILALFILSSCSVSTDLKEERKSWNFNNWENEYKNRAFCLCVLKGYEDKKIESLFSEKDRSFYNPLGIAIFDKSLNPIIDDEVEKIRYDSINSINQYPEDLKGIYQKRQVFNHCIKFYNSKELDSLSKKEKVNWNKIPNILDEIHKEIPTY
;
A
#
# COMPACT_ATOMS: atom_id res chain seq x y z
N MET A 1 47.36 -19.63 23.91
CA MET A 1 46.46 -20.34 22.97
C MET A 1 45.09 -20.70 23.55
N ARG A 2 44.98 -21.17 24.81
CA ARG A 2 43.71 -21.59 25.43
C ARG A 2 42.63 -20.48 25.48
N ASN A 3 43.01 -19.23 25.76
CA ASN A 3 42.08 -18.08 25.80
C ASN A 3 41.54 -17.63 24.43
N ILE A 4 42.26 -17.91 23.33
CA ILE A 4 41.82 -17.57 21.96
C ILE A 4 40.75 -18.58 21.52
N LEU A 5 40.94 -19.86 21.81
CA LEU A 5 39.96 -20.92 21.57
C LEU A 5 38.64 -20.68 22.33
N PHE A 6 38.69 -20.16 23.56
CA PHE A 6 37.48 -19.77 24.30
C PHE A 6 36.75 -18.59 23.66
N LYS A 7 37.46 -17.53 23.22
CA LYS A 7 36.84 -16.39 22.54
C LYS A 7 36.18 -16.77 21.21
N ILE A 8 36.79 -17.67 20.43
CA ILE A 8 36.23 -18.15 19.16
C ILE A 8 34.93 -18.94 19.41
N LYS A 9 34.85 -19.76 20.46
CA LYS A 9 33.62 -20.49 20.82
C LYS A 9 32.46 -19.57 21.18
N TYR A 10 32.72 -18.47 21.90
CA TYR A 10 31.68 -17.48 22.23
C TYR A 10 31.18 -16.73 20.98
N ILE A 11 32.07 -16.40 20.04
CA ILE A 11 31.69 -15.78 18.77
C ILE A 11 30.85 -16.73 17.92
N LEU A 12 31.21 -18.02 17.85
CA LEU A 12 30.44 -19.02 17.11
C LEU A 12 29.05 -19.28 17.72
N ALA A 13 28.94 -19.30 19.06
CA ALA A 13 27.67 -19.43 19.76
C ALA A 13 26.73 -18.22 19.52
N LEU A 14 27.29 -17.01 19.40
CA LEU A 14 26.56 -15.80 19.03
C LEU A 14 26.05 -15.84 17.58
N PHE A 15 26.74 -16.52 16.67
CA PHE A 15 26.31 -16.70 15.27
C PHE A 15 25.19 -17.73 15.10
N ILE A 16 25.08 -18.73 15.99
CA ILE A 16 24.03 -19.75 15.92
C ILE A 16 22.69 -19.21 16.46
N LEU A 17 22.73 -18.26 17.39
CA LEU A 17 21.54 -17.63 17.97
C LEU A 17 20.90 -16.53 17.08
N SER A 18 21.56 -16.11 15.99
CA SER A 18 21.04 -15.09 15.07
C SER A 18 20.31 -15.68 13.85
N SER A 19 20.26 -17.00 13.70
CA SER A 19 19.46 -17.67 12.67
C SER A 19 18.02 -17.85 13.15
N CYS A 20 17.28 -16.74 13.30
CA CYS A 20 15.82 -16.78 13.33
C CYS A 20 15.33 -17.24 11.95
N SER A 21 15.34 -18.55 11.71
CA SER A 21 14.72 -19.10 10.52
C SER A 21 13.22 -18.81 10.60
N VAL A 22 12.67 -18.21 9.55
CA VAL A 22 11.22 -18.05 9.41
C VAL A 22 10.58 -19.43 9.55
N SER A 23 9.56 -19.54 10.43
CA SER A 23 8.85 -20.79 10.65
C SER A 23 8.33 -21.35 9.32
N THR A 24 8.26 -22.67 9.20
CA THR A 24 7.69 -23.34 8.02
C THR A 24 6.28 -22.83 7.73
N ASP A 25 5.51 -22.57 8.78
CA ASP A 25 4.12 -22.12 8.69
C ASP A 25 4.04 -20.72 8.06
N LEU A 26 4.91 -19.78 8.49
CA LEU A 26 4.94 -18.43 7.90
C LEU A 26 5.44 -18.44 6.45
N LYS A 27 6.28 -19.41 6.06
CA LYS A 27 6.69 -19.56 4.65
C LYS A 27 5.52 -20.00 3.77
N GLU A 28 4.76 -21.00 4.21
CA GLU A 28 3.59 -21.47 3.47
C GLU A 28 2.50 -20.39 3.44
N GLU A 29 2.27 -19.69 4.54
CA GLU A 29 1.34 -18.55 4.59
C GLU A 29 1.76 -17.44 3.59
N ARG A 30 3.04 -17.04 3.59
CA ARG A 30 3.55 -16.04 2.63
C ARG A 30 3.39 -16.49 1.17
N LYS A 31 3.52 -17.80 0.91
CA LYS A 31 3.29 -18.36 -0.41
C LYS A 31 1.81 -18.31 -0.79
N SER A 32 0.89 -18.67 0.11
CA SER A 32 -0.55 -18.61 -0.15
C SER A 32 -1.03 -17.18 -0.41
N TRP A 33 -0.41 -16.19 0.25
CA TRP A 33 -0.71 -14.76 0.03
C TRP A 33 0.08 -14.11 -1.10
N ASN A 34 0.81 -14.89 -1.92
CA ASN A 34 1.61 -14.38 -3.03
C ASN A 34 2.56 -13.23 -2.62
N PHE A 35 3.28 -13.40 -1.51
CA PHE A 35 4.14 -12.37 -0.91
C PHE A 35 5.12 -11.72 -1.90
N ASN A 36 5.59 -12.47 -2.89
CA ASN A 36 6.51 -11.98 -3.91
C ASN A 36 5.89 -10.89 -4.80
N ASN A 37 4.57 -10.80 -4.89
CA ASN A 37 3.85 -9.79 -5.68
C ASN A 37 3.38 -8.59 -4.87
N TRP A 38 3.65 -8.53 -3.56
CA TRP A 38 3.09 -7.49 -2.69
C TRP A 38 3.46 -6.06 -3.08
N GLU A 39 4.60 -5.85 -3.74
CA GLU A 39 4.93 -4.54 -4.31
C GLU A 39 3.89 -4.08 -5.33
N ASN A 40 3.40 -4.97 -6.20
CA ASN A 40 2.35 -4.66 -7.16
C ASN A 40 0.98 -4.55 -6.49
N GLU A 41 0.68 -5.43 -5.52
CA GLU A 41 -0.57 -5.34 -4.75
C GLU A 41 -0.68 -4.01 -3.99
N TYR A 42 0.44 -3.54 -3.42
CA TYR A 42 0.54 -2.23 -2.78
C TYR A 42 0.23 -1.09 -3.75
N LYS A 43 0.81 -1.13 -4.95
CA LYS A 43 0.56 -0.14 -5.99
C LYS A 43 -0.89 -0.16 -6.49
N ASN A 44 -1.44 -1.35 -6.70
CA ASN A 44 -2.85 -1.52 -7.08
C ASN A 44 -3.77 -0.96 -6.00
N ARG A 45 -3.48 -1.24 -4.73
CA ARG A 45 -4.24 -0.70 -3.60
C ARG A 45 -4.15 0.83 -3.56
N ALA A 46 -2.97 1.40 -3.77
CA ALA A 46 -2.76 2.83 -3.85
C ALA A 46 -3.62 3.48 -4.95
N PHE A 47 -3.66 2.87 -6.13
CA PHE A 47 -4.50 3.32 -7.23
C PHE A 47 -5.98 3.28 -6.85
N CYS A 48 -6.47 2.15 -6.31
CA CYS A 48 -7.87 2.02 -5.88
C CYS A 48 -8.24 3.08 -4.84
N LEU A 49 -7.42 3.28 -3.81
CA LEU A 49 -7.65 4.30 -2.79
C LEU A 49 -7.64 5.71 -3.36
N CYS A 50 -6.70 6.02 -4.26
CA CYS A 50 -6.64 7.30 -4.95
C CYS A 50 -7.93 7.58 -5.73
N VAL A 51 -8.45 6.57 -6.45
CA VAL A 51 -9.69 6.71 -7.21
C VAL A 51 -10.88 6.90 -6.26
N LEU A 52 -11.03 6.06 -5.24
CA LEU A 52 -12.14 6.13 -4.28
C LEU A 52 -12.19 7.49 -3.57
N LYS A 53 -11.08 7.91 -2.98
CA LYS A 53 -11.00 9.15 -2.20
C LYS A 53 -10.93 10.37 -3.12
N GLY A 54 -10.27 10.26 -4.26
CA GLY A 54 -9.99 11.37 -5.15
C GLY A 54 -11.21 11.96 -5.85
N TYR A 55 -12.33 11.23 -5.94
CA TYR A 55 -13.61 11.81 -6.39
C TYR A 55 -14.28 12.69 -5.33
N GLU A 56 -13.97 12.48 -4.04
CA GLU A 56 -14.59 13.15 -2.90
C GLU A 56 -16.13 13.07 -2.90
N ASP A 57 -16.68 11.96 -3.42
CA ASP A 57 -18.11 11.71 -3.49
C ASP A 57 -18.44 10.35 -2.84
N LYS A 58 -19.15 10.40 -1.71
CA LYS A 58 -19.54 9.21 -0.93
C LYS A 58 -20.46 8.26 -1.70
N LYS A 59 -21.25 8.74 -2.66
CA LYS A 59 -22.09 7.87 -3.51
C LYS A 59 -21.23 7.08 -4.48
N ILE A 60 -20.23 7.72 -5.09
CA ILE A 60 -19.27 7.04 -5.97
C ILE A 60 -18.47 6.00 -5.18
N GLU A 61 -17.99 6.36 -3.99
CA GLU A 61 -17.29 5.44 -3.09
C GLU A 61 -18.14 4.21 -2.73
N SER A 62 -19.43 4.41 -2.42
CA SER A 62 -20.39 3.32 -2.17
C SER A 62 -20.60 2.44 -3.41
N LEU A 63 -20.76 3.06 -4.58
CA LEU A 63 -20.96 2.33 -5.84
C LEU A 63 -19.77 1.43 -6.17
N PHE A 64 -18.54 1.90 -6.00
CA PHE A 64 -17.36 1.05 -6.18
C PHE A 64 -17.35 -0.10 -5.18
N SER A 65 -17.61 0.20 -3.90
CA SER A 65 -17.61 -0.82 -2.83
C SER A 65 -18.68 -1.90 -3.05
N GLU A 66 -19.84 -1.55 -3.59
CA GLU A 66 -20.95 -2.48 -3.84
C GLU A 66 -20.81 -3.27 -5.14
N LYS A 67 -20.34 -2.62 -6.22
CA LYS A 67 -20.38 -3.17 -7.59
C LYS A 67 -19.05 -3.75 -8.03
N ASP A 68 -17.94 -3.27 -7.49
CA ASP A 68 -16.61 -3.71 -7.86
C ASP A 68 -15.79 -4.10 -6.62
N ARG A 69 -15.89 -5.37 -6.25
CA ARG A 69 -15.18 -5.94 -5.10
C ARG A 69 -13.66 -5.87 -5.24
N SER A 70 -13.10 -5.56 -6.42
CA SER A 70 -11.65 -5.33 -6.54
C SER A 70 -11.16 -4.15 -5.69
N PHE A 71 -12.05 -3.19 -5.38
CA PHE A 71 -11.77 -2.09 -4.47
C PHE A 71 -11.82 -2.49 -2.98
N TYR A 72 -12.35 -3.67 -2.67
CA TYR A 72 -12.36 -4.24 -1.33
C TYR A 72 -11.34 -5.38 -1.25
N ASN A 73 -10.10 -5.04 -0.92
CA ASN A 73 -9.00 -6.00 -0.76
C ASN A 73 -8.63 -6.15 0.73
N PRO A 74 -9.01 -7.25 1.41
CA PRO A 74 -8.73 -7.45 2.82
C PRO A 74 -7.25 -7.38 3.20
N LEU A 75 -6.38 -7.94 2.38
CA LEU A 75 -4.93 -7.84 2.56
C LEU A 75 -4.48 -6.38 2.46
N GLY A 76 -4.99 -5.65 1.47
CA GLY A 76 -4.69 -4.24 1.28
C GLY A 76 -5.12 -3.39 2.48
N ILE A 77 -6.36 -3.58 2.94
CA ILE A 77 -6.91 -2.89 4.11
C ILE A 77 -6.04 -3.13 5.35
N ALA A 78 -5.70 -4.38 5.61
CA ALA A 78 -4.99 -4.72 6.84
C ALA A 78 -3.51 -4.32 6.83
N ILE A 79 -2.85 -4.47 5.68
CA ILE A 79 -1.39 -4.38 5.60
C ILE A 79 -0.92 -3.08 4.96
N PHE A 80 -1.62 -2.56 3.95
CA PHE A 80 -1.13 -1.47 3.10
C PHE A 80 -1.76 -0.13 3.44
N ASP A 81 -3.04 -0.10 3.81
CA ASP A 81 -3.79 1.15 3.97
C ASP A 81 -3.18 2.07 5.03
N LYS A 82 -2.60 1.51 6.10
CA LYS A 82 -1.95 2.30 7.14
C LYS A 82 -0.82 3.19 6.60
N SER A 83 0.02 2.67 5.71
CA SER A 83 1.10 3.45 5.09
C SER A 83 0.60 4.26 3.89
N LEU A 84 -0.39 3.76 3.16
CA LEU A 84 -0.94 4.43 1.99
C LEU A 84 -1.80 5.65 2.33
N ASN A 85 -2.63 5.59 3.36
CA ASN A 85 -3.64 6.61 3.63
C ASN A 85 -3.07 8.04 3.68
N PRO A 86 -1.98 8.34 4.41
CA PRO A 86 -1.39 9.67 4.42
C PRO A 86 -0.93 10.13 3.02
N ILE A 87 -0.33 9.21 2.24
CA ILE A 87 0.12 9.50 0.87
C ILE A 87 -1.07 9.79 -0.03
N ILE A 88 -2.14 8.99 0.08
CA ILE A 88 -3.35 9.19 -0.72
C ILE A 88 -4.04 10.50 -0.37
N ASP A 89 -4.09 10.87 0.90
CA ASP A 89 -4.67 12.14 1.32
C ASP A 89 -3.89 13.32 0.68
N ASP A 90 -2.56 13.25 0.61
CA ASP A 90 -1.73 14.21 -0.13
C ASP A 90 -2.04 14.23 -1.65
N GLU A 91 -2.23 13.07 -2.27
CA GLU A 91 -2.62 12.99 -3.69
C GLU A 91 -4.01 13.57 -3.95
N VAL A 92 -4.96 13.40 -3.03
CA VAL A 92 -6.30 14.02 -3.11
C VAL A 92 -6.20 15.54 -3.07
N GLU A 93 -5.34 16.10 -2.21
CA GLU A 93 -5.10 17.55 -2.17
C GLU A 93 -4.49 18.05 -3.48
N LYS A 94 -3.54 17.31 -4.09
CA LYS A 94 -3.00 17.65 -5.42
C LYS A 94 -4.09 17.67 -6.49
N ILE A 95 -4.96 16.65 -6.51
CA ILE A 95 -6.12 16.60 -7.43
C ILE A 95 -7.03 17.82 -7.22
N ARG A 96 -7.29 18.18 -5.96
CA ARG A 96 -8.14 19.34 -5.64
C ARG A 96 -7.50 20.63 -6.13
N TYR A 97 -6.20 20.83 -5.88
CA TYR A 97 -5.46 22.00 -6.33
C TYR A 97 -5.46 22.14 -7.86
N ASP A 98 -5.17 21.05 -8.59
CA ASP A 98 -5.22 21.05 -10.06
C ASP A 98 -6.62 21.38 -10.60
N SER A 99 -7.66 20.88 -9.94
CA SER A 99 -9.05 21.21 -10.27
C SER A 99 -9.34 22.70 -10.03
N ILE A 100 -8.89 23.28 -8.92
CA ILE A 100 -9.10 24.70 -8.58
C ILE A 100 -8.36 25.61 -9.58
N ASN A 101 -7.13 25.27 -9.96
CA ASN A 101 -6.36 26.10 -10.89
C ASN A 101 -6.88 26.06 -12.33
N SER A 102 -7.73 25.10 -12.67
CA SER A 102 -8.45 25.07 -13.94
C SER A 102 -9.66 26.02 -13.98
N ILE A 103 -10.09 26.54 -12.82
CA ILE A 103 -11.22 27.48 -12.71
C ILE A 103 -10.86 28.79 -13.44
N ASN A 104 -11.72 29.22 -14.37
CA ASN A 104 -11.57 30.43 -15.21
C ASN A 104 -10.49 30.37 -16.31
N GLN A 105 -9.86 29.22 -16.56
CA GLN A 105 -8.98 29.06 -17.72
C GLN A 105 -9.75 28.94 -19.04
N TYR A 106 -11.05 28.64 -18.97
CA TYR A 106 -11.89 28.38 -20.13
C TYR A 106 -13.06 29.37 -20.21
N PRO A 107 -13.46 29.77 -21.43
CA PRO A 107 -14.72 30.48 -21.67
C PRO A 107 -15.92 29.77 -21.04
N GLU A 108 -16.95 30.52 -20.65
CA GLU A 108 -18.07 30.02 -19.83
C GLU A 108 -18.84 28.87 -20.49
N ASP A 109 -19.01 28.93 -21.80
CA ASP A 109 -19.62 27.91 -22.64
C ASP A 109 -18.79 26.61 -22.71
N LEU A 110 -17.50 26.69 -22.44
CA LEU A 110 -16.56 25.57 -22.47
C LEU A 110 -16.20 25.04 -21.07
N LYS A 111 -16.49 25.78 -19.99
CA LYS A 111 -16.15 25.37 -18.61
C LYS A 111 -16.67 23.98 -18.25
N GLY A 112 -17.93 23.66 -18.54
CA GLY A 112 -18.49 22.33 -18.25
C GLY A 112 -17.77 21.16 -18.95
N ILE A 113 -17.10 21.42 -20.06
CA ILE A 113 -16.39 20.42 -20.87
C ILE A 113 -14.91 20.32 -20.47
N TYR A 114 -14.28 21.43 -20.11
CA TYR A 114 -12.83 21.51 -19.93
C TYR A 114 -12.39 21.69 -18.48
N GLN A 115 -13.22 22.29 -17.63
CA GLN A 115 -12.98 22.45 -16.20
C GLN A 115 -13.36 21.17 -15.46
N LYS A 116 -12.48 20.16 -15.55
CA LYS A 116 -12.72 18.82 -15.03
C LYS A 116 -11.72 18.45 -13.96
N ARG A 117 -12.23 17.86 -12.86
CA ARG A 117 -11.43 17.16 -11.88
C ARG A 117 -10.87 15.87 -12.48
N GLN A 118 -9.58 15.83 -12.80
CA GLN A 118 -8.96 14.72 -13.52
C GLN A 118 -8.49 13.57 -12.60
N VAL A 119 -9.38 13.07 -11.72
CA VAL A 119 -9.07 12.05 -10.71
C VAL A 119 -8.38 10.83 -11.33
N PHE A 120 -9.02 10.19 -12.31
CA PHE A 120 -8.53 8.95 -12.88
C PHE A 120 -7.16 9.11 -13.57
N ASN A 121 -6.97 10.18 -14.33
CA ASN A 121 -5.69 10.50 -14.98
C ASN A 121 -4.59 10.71 -13.94
N HIS A 122 -4.88 11.46 -12.88
CA HIS A 122 -3.95 11.68 -11.77
C HIS A 122 -3.56 10.36 -11.11
N CYS A 123 -4.53 9.53 -10.75
CA CYS A 123 -4.27 8.24 -10.11
C CYS A 123 -3.47 7.28 -11.00
N ILE A 124 -3.69 7.28 -12.33
CA ILE A 124 -2.84 6.54 -13.28
C ILE A 124 -1.40 7.05 -13.27
N LYS A 125 -1.20 8.37 -13.26
CA LYS A 125 0.15 8.96 -13.20
C LYS A 125 0.84 8.58 -11.89
N PHE A 126 0.13 8.65 -10.77
CA PHE A 126 0.64 8.26 -9.47
C PHE A 126 0.99 6.77 -9.40
N TYR A 127 0.13 5.89 -9.93
CA TYR A 127 0.39 4.45 -10.04
C TYR A 127 1.69 4.13 -10.81
N ASN A 128 1.99 4.90 -11.86
CA ASN A 128 3.19 4.74 -12.68
C ASN A 128 4.39 5.58 -12.18
N SER A 129 4.28 6.23 -11.02
CA SER A 129 5.31 7.13 -10.52
C SER A 129 6.50 6.37 -9.90
N LYS A 130 7.70 6.92 -10.09
CA LYS A 130 8.91 6.44 -9.42
C LYS A 130 8.83 6.58 -7.90
N GLU A 131 8.02 7.52 -7.42
CA GLU A 131 7.77 7.75 -6.01
C GLU A 131 7.05 6.54 -5.39
N LEU A 132 5.93 6.14 -5.97
CA LEU A 132 5.18 4.97 -5.50
C LEU A 132 6.00 3.67 -5.63
N ASP A 133 6.80 3.52 -6.69
CA ASP A 133 7.75 2.40 -6.84
C ASP A 133 8.82 2.37 -5.74
N SER A 134 9.28 3.54 -5.29
CA SER A 134 10.27 3.64 -4.21
C SER A 134 9.62 3.32 -2.86
N LEU A 135 8.40 3.79 -2.64
CA LEU A 135 7.64 3.56 -1.41
C LEU A 135 7.30 2.07 -1.23
N SER A 136 6.81 1.39 -2.27
CA SER A 136 6.49 -0.05 -2.20
C SER A 136 7.72 -0.89 -1.82
N LYS A 137 8.90 -0.56 -2.38
CA LYS A 137 10.17 -1.22 -2.06
C LYS A 137 10.62 -0.97 -0.62
N LYS A 138 10.39 0.23 -0.08
CA LYS A 138 10.69 0.55 1.33
C LYS A 138 9.78 -0.22 2.28
N GLU A 139 8.49 -0.26 2.00
CA GLU A 139 7.49 -0.94 2.82
C GLU A 139 7.70 -2.46 2.89
N LYS A 140 8.33 -3.07 1.88
CA LYS A 140 8.75 -4.48 1.92
C LYS A 140 9.52 -4.86 3.19
N VAL A 141 10.32 -3.94 3.74
CA VAL A 141 11.06 -4.17 5.00
C VAL A 141 10.09 -4.35 6.17
N ASN A 142 8.98 -3.62 6.19
CA ASN A 142 7.94 -3.73 7.21
C ASN A 142 7.14 -5.03 7.03
N TRP A 143 6.76 -5.37 5.79
CA TRP A 143 6.03 -6.61 5.51
C TRP A 143 6.81 -7.88 5.87
N ASN A 144 8.14 -7.84 5.73
CA ASN A 144 9.01 -8.94 6.15
C ASN A 144 9.00 -9.19 7.67
N LYS A 145 8.58 -8.20 8.48
CA LYS A 145 8.51 -8.32 9.94
C LYS A 145 7.17 -8.88 10.43
N ILE A 146 6.19 -9.04 9.55
CA ILE A 146 4.85 -9.54 9.90
C ILE A 146 4.95 -11.04 10.22
N PRO A 147 4.61 -11.44 11.47
CA PRO A 147 4.78 -12.82 11.91
C PRO A 147 3.60 -13.73 11.54
N ASN A 148 2.41 -13.17 11.32
CA ASN A 148 1.19 -13.86 10.91
C ASN A 148 0.33 -12.87 10.12
N ILE A 149 0.00 -13.19 8.86
CA ILE A 149 -0.73 -12.29 7.97
C ILE A 149 -2.23 -12.32 8.29
N LEU A 150 -2.77 -13.50 8.56
CA LEU A 150 -4.18 -13.70 8.87
C LEU A 150 -4.59 -12.94 10.15
N ASP A 151 -3.74 -12.96 11.18
CA ASP A 151 -3.99 -12.22 12.42
C ASP A 151 -4.07 -10.71 12.17
N GLU A 152 -3.22 -10.15 11.31
CA GLU A 152 -3.32 -8.73 10.94
C GLU A 152 -4.62 -8.43 10.19
N ILE A 153 -5.08 -9.33 9.32
CA ILE A 153 -6.36 -9.19 8.63
C ILE A 153 -7.52 -9.19 9.63
N HIS A 154 -7.55 -10.11 10.58
CA HIS A 154 -8.63 -10.20 11.57
C HIS A 154 -8.71 -9.02 12.53
N LYS A 155 -7.60 -8.31 12.78
CA LYS A 155 -7.62 -7.07 13.58
C LYS A 155 -8.41 -5.95 12.91
N GLU A 156 -8.33 -5.87 11.58
CA GLU A 156 -8.91 -4.77 10.79
C GLU A 156 -10.27 -5.15 10.18
N ILE A 157 -10.50 -6.44 9.92
CA ILE A 157 -11.71 -6.97 9.32
C ILE A 157 -12.24 -8.09 10.22
N PRO A 158 -13.24 -7.79 11.08
CA PRO A 158 -13.84 -8.80 11.95
C PRO A 158 -14.49 -9.89 11.10
N THR A 159 -13.95 -11.11 11.18
CA THR A 159 -14.60 -12.32 10.70
C THR A 159 -15.32 -12.93 11.89
N TYR A 160 -16.65 -12.85 11.87
CA TYR A 160 -17.55 -13.46 12.87
C TYR A 160 -17.35 -14.98 12.96
#